data_AF-A0AAJ6CKV7-F1
#
_entry.id   AF-A0AAJ6CKV7-F1
#
_cell.length_a   1.000
_cell.length_b   1.000
_cell.length_c   1.000
_cell.angle_alpha   90.00
_cell.angle_beta   90.00
_cell.angle_gamma   90.00
#
_symmetry.space_group_name_H-M   'P 1'
#
loop_
_entity.id
_entity.type
_entity.pdbx_description
1 polymer ?
#
loop_
_entity_poly.entity_id
_entity_poly.type
_entity_poly.pdbx_seq_one_letter_code
_entity_poly.pdbx_strand_id
1 'polypeptide(L)'
;MSGELPEVSDNINPTPTAGYKPGEKKSIQEYQSLDAGDESLRRWKESLGISSSATQGAMDPHAPRLVIHSLALESEQLPDGRVGIQLDRPGELEKVAKTPLQITEGIEYAVTIQFTVGREVLSGLKYIHVVKRAGIAVDRMEEMIGSYPPRAEPYTKRFAPNTAPSGFLARSGTNMVRSRIVDDDGTTYADFTWSFKFTKA
;
A
#
# COMPACT_ATOMS: atom_id res chain seq x y z
N MET A 1 17.02 -15.57 -32.61
CA MET A 1 16.48 -16.15 -31.36
C MET A 1 15.49 -15.15 -30.81
N SER A 2 14.20 -15.36 -31.07
CA SER A 2 13.10 -14.58 -30.52
C SER A 2 13.02 -14.87 -29.03
N GLY A 3 13.65 -14.03 -28.21
CA GLY A 3 13.46 -14.08 -26.77
C GLY A 3 12.08 -13.51 -26.47
N GLU A 4 11.08 -14.38 -26.32
CA GLU A 4 9.83 -14.00 -25.66
C GLU A 4 10.21 -13.52 -24.25
N LEU A 5 10.00 -12.22 -24.00
CA LEU A 5 10.04 -11.69 -22.64
C LEU A 5 8.95 -12.43 -21.84
N PRO A 6 9.20 -12.82 -20.59
CA PRO A 6 8.19 -13.46 -19.77
C PRO A 6 6.93 -12.58 -19.73
N GLU A 7 5.77 -13.16 -20.04
CA GLU A 7 4.50 -12.45 -19.95
C GLU A 7 4.26 -12.01 -18.51
N VAL A 8 4.28 -10.70 -18.28
CA VAL A 8 3.91 -10.12 -16.99
C VAL A 8 2.39 -10.11 -16.91
N SER A 9 1.85 -10.76 -15.88
CA SER A 9 0.41 -10.78 -15.62
C SER A 9 -0.12 -9.37 -15.41
N ASP A 10 -1.22 -9.04 -16.08
CA ASP A 10 -1.92 -7.77 -15.90
C ASP A 10 -3.05 -7.84 -14.87
N ASN A 11 -3.17 -8.98 -14.18
CA ASN A 11 -4.20 -9.24 -13.18
C ASN A 11 -3.93 -8.47 -11.89
N ILE A 12 -4.82 -7.53 -11.57
CA ILE A 12 -4.78 -6.68 -10.37
C ILE A 12 -5.41 -7.34 -9.12
N ASN A 13 -5.92 -8.57 -9.26
CA ASN A 13 -6.50 -9.30 -8.13
C ASN A 13 -5.38 -9.95 -7.29
N PRO A 14 -5.61 -10.12 -5.96
CA PRO A 14 -4.64 -10.77 -5.08
C PRO A 14 -4.40 -12.21 -5.49
N THR A 15 -3.16 -12.67 -5.32
CA THR A 15 -2.80 -14.07 -5.50
C THR A 15 -3.14 -14.82 -4.22
N PRO A 16 -3.84 -15.97 -4.28
CA PRO A 16 -4.08 -16.78 -3.11
C PRO A 16 -2.75 -17.26 -2.52
N THR A 17 -2.52 -17.02 -1.22
CA THR A 17 -1.36 -17.56 -0.52
C THR A 17 -1.61 -19.04 -0.24
N ALA A 18 -0.83 -19.93 -0.88
CA ALA A 18 -1.03 -21.37 -0.76
C ALA A 18 -0.97 -21.83 0.72
N GLY A 19 -2.04 -22.49 1.17
CA GLY A 19 -2.15 -23.04 2.53
C GLY A 19 -2.57 -22.04 3.62
N TYR A 20 -2.63 -20.73 3.34
CA TYR A 20 -3.13 -19.75 4.29
C TYR A 20 -4.66 -19.72 4.30
N LYS A 21 -5.26 -19.79 5.49
CA LYS A 21 -6.69 -19.60 5.71
C LYS A 21 -6.86 -18.38 6.63
N PRO A 22 -7.53 -17.31 6.18
CA PRO A 22 -7.83 -16.18 7.04
C PRO A 22 -8.53 -16.64 8.33
N GLY A 23 -8.13 -16.06 9.46
CA GLY A 23 -8.75 -16.35 10.75
C GLY A 23 -10.18 -15.82 10.85
N GLU A 24 -10.92 -16.23 11.89
CA GLU A 24 -12.24 -15.69 12.18
C GLU A 24 -12.15 -14.19 12.54
N LYS A 25 -13.05 -13.39 11.96
CA LYS A 25 -13.15 -11.97 12.31
C LYS A 25 -13.63 -11.83 13.74
N LYS A 26 -12.92 -11.02 14.51
CA LYS A 26 -13.37 -10.58 15.82
C LYS A 26 -13.32 -9.06 15.88
N SER A 27 -14.36 -8.48 16.45
CA SER A 27 -14.40 -7.06 16.77
C SER A 27 -13.41 -6.73 17.88
N ILE A 28 -13.09 -5.44 18.00
CA ILE A 28 -12.24 -4.93 19.08
C ILE A 28 -12.86 -5.26 20.44
N GLN A 29 -14.18 -5.13 20.58
CA GLN A 29 -14.90 -5.45 21.80
C GLN A 29 -14.78 -6.94 22.17
N GLU A 30 -14.85 -7.83 21.18
CA GLU A 30 -14.63 -9.26 21.39
C GLU A 30 -13.17 -9.54 21.81
N TYR A 31 -12.19 -8.92 21.15
CA TYR A 31 -10.78 -9.05 21.53
C TYR A 31 -10.51 -8.55 22.95
N GLN A 32 -11.18 -7.49 23.39
CA GLN A 32 -11.06 -6.96 24.76
C GLN A 32 -11.73 -7.85 25.81
N SER A 33 -12.85 -8.48 25.46
CA SER A 33 -13.62 -9.31 26.38
C SER A 33 -12.98 -10.69 26.58
N LEU A 34 -12.30 -11.20 25.55
CA LEU A 34 -11.53 -12.44 25.64
C LEU A 34 -10.41 -12.28 26.69
N ASP A 35 -10.33 -13.23 27.62
CA ASP A 35 -9.24 -13.33 28.60
C ASP A 35 -9.06 -12.07 29.47
N ALA A 36 -10.13 -11.33 29.74
CA ALA A 36 -10.07 -10.09 30.53
C ALA A 36 -9.50 -10.27 31.95
N GLY A 37 -9.51 -11.50 32.48
CA GLY A 37 -8.91 -11.87 33.76
C GLY A 37 -7.40 -12.13 33.71
N ASP A 38 -6.79 -12.18 32.53
CA ASP A 38 -5.35 -12.43 32.36
C ASP A 38 -4.60 -11.10 32.13
N GLU A 39 -3.81 -10.69 33.13
CA GLU A 39 -3.04 -9.45 33.07
C GLU A 39 -2.01 -9.46 31.93
N SER A 40 -1.38 -10.62 31.65
CA SER A 40 -0.35 -10.74 30.62
C SER A 40 -0.93 -10.57 29.23
N LEU A 41 -2.09 -11.19 28.97
CA LEU A 41 -2.80 -11.04 27.70
C LEU A 41 -3.37 -9.63 27.53
N ARG A 42 -3.83 -9.00 28.61
CA ARG A 42 -4.29 -7.60 28.57
C ARG A 42 -3.15 -6.64 28.21
N ARG A 43 -2.00 -6.76 28.87
CA ARG A 43 -0.78 -5.97 28.56
C ARG A 43 -0.32 -6.19 27.12
N TRP A 44 -0.37 -7.43 26.64
CA TRP A 44 -0.05 -7.77 25.27
C TRP A 44 -1.00 -7.10 24.27
N LYS A 45 -2.32 -7.19 24.48
CA LYS A 45 -3.34 -6.50 23.65
C LYS A 45 -3.18 -4.98 23.68
N GLU A 46 -2.86 -4.41 24.83
CA GLU A 46 -2.55 -2.98 24.98
C GLU A 46 -1.32 -2.60 24.15
N SER A 47 -0.25 -3.41 24.17
CA SER A 47 0.95 -3.19 23.36
C SER A 47 0.69 -3.25 21.86
N LEU A 48 -0.33 -4.01 21.45
CA LEU A 48 -0.82 -4.07 20.08
C LEU A 48 -1.76 -2.91 19.72
N GLY A 49 -2.04 -1.98 20.63
CA GLY A 49 -2.98 -0.88 20.39
C GLY A 49 -4.46 -1.29 20.48
N ILE A 50 -4.77 -2.50 20.95
CA ILE A 50 -6.13 -3.01 21.15
C ILE A 50 -6.54 -2.71 22.59
N SER A 51 -6.51 -1.44 22.99
CA SER A 51 -6.92 -0.97 24.33
C SER A 51 -8.09 -0.01 24.24
N SER A 52 -8.96 -0.02 25.26
CA SER A 52 -10.17 0.82 25.30
C SER A 52 -9.88 2.31 25.08
N SER A 53 -8.76 2.82 25.58
CA SER A 53 -8.39 4.23 25.50
C SER A 53 -7.79 4.62 24.14
N ALA A 54 -6.97 3.77 23.52
CA ALA A 54 -6.40 4.01 22.19
C ALA A 54 -7.49 3.92 21.10
N THR A 55 -8.49 3.07 21.31
CA THR A 55 -9.60 2.90 20.36
C THR A 55 -10.71 3.94 20.56
N GLN A 56 -10.98 4.41 21.78
CA GLN A 56 -12.04 5.42 22.03
C GLN A 56 -11.79 6.77 21.34
N GLY A 57 -10.53 7.21 21.18
CA GLY A 57 -10.20 8.41 20.43
C GLY A 57 -10.24 8.25 18.90
N ALA A 58 -10.20 7.01 18.40
CA ALA A 58 -10.12 6.66 16.98
C ALA A 58 -11.42 6.01 16.43
N MET A 59 -12.42 5.76 17.28
CA MET A 59 -13.69 5.12 16.93
C MET A 59 -14.80 6.15 16.73
N ASP A 60 -14.66 7.01 15.73
CA ASP A 60 -15.86 7.61 15.12
C ASP A 60 -16.56 6.50 14.31
N PRO A 61 -17.81 6.12 14.62
CA PRO A 61 -18.56 5.11 13.88
C PRO A 61 -18.72 5.44 12.38
N HIS A 62 -18.55 6.70 12.01
CA HIS A 62 -18.62 7.20 10.64
C HIS A 62 -17.25 7.33 9.95
N ALA A 63 -16.14 7.14 10.67
CA ALA A 63 -14.81 7.20 10.06
C ALA A 63 -14.65 6.12 8.97
N PRO A 64 -13.93 6.41 7.87
CA PRO A 64 -13.58 5.38 6.90
C PRO A 64 -12.79 4.24 7.56
N ARG A 65 -12.92 3.01 7.04
CA ARG A 65 -12.12 1.86 7.54
C ARG A 65 -10.64 2.08 7.28
N LEU A 66 -10.31 2.57 6.09
CA LEU A 66 -8.95 2.88 5.66
C LEU A 66 -8.97 4.22 4.91
N VAL A 67 -8.05 5.10 5.25
CA VAL A 67 -7.76 6.32 4.48
C VAL A 67 -6.31 6.25 4.04
N ILE A 68 -6.08 6.32 2.72
CA ILE A 68 -4.72 6.39 2.18
C ILE A 68 -4.35 7.86 2.03
N HIS A 69 -3.29 8.28 2.70
CA HIS A 69 -2.83 9.67 2.68
C HIS A 69 -1.84 9.90 1.56
N SER A 70 -0.83 9.04 1.42
CA SER A 70 0.16 9.20 0.36
C SER A 70 0.79 7.89 -0.10
N LEU A 71 1.24 7.91 -1.34
CA LEU A 71 2.11 6.91 -1.96
C LEU A 71 3.37 7.64 -2.44
N ALA A 72 4.55 7.23 -2.00
CA ALA A 72 5.81 7.85 -2.40
C ALA A 72 6.90 6.83 -2.66
N LEU A 73 7.83 7.21 -3.53
CA LEU A 73 9.16 6.63 -3.63
C LEU A 73 10.10 7.48 -2.79
N GLU A 74 10.85 6.86 -1.89
CA GLU A 74 11.85 7.48 -1.04
C GLU A 74 13.25 7.00 -1.46
N SER A 75 14.17 7.92 -1.67
CA SER A 75 15.54 7.64 -2.08
C SER A 75 16.44 8.81 -1.67
N GLU A 76 17.61 8.50 -1.12
CA GLU A 76 18.64 9.51 -0.81
C GLU A 76 19.21 10.18 -2.07
N GLN A 77 18.99 9.58 -3.24
CA GLN A 77 19.44 10.08 -4.53
C GLN A 77 18.46 11.09 -5.16
N LEU A 78 17.29 11.33 -4.54
CA LEU A 78 16.33 12.34 -4.98
C LEU A 78 16.58 13.68 -4.27
N PRO A 79 16.41 14.84 -4.95
CA PRO A 79 16.67 16.16 -4.36
C PRO A 79 15.92 16.42 -3.04
N ASP A 80 14.65 16.02 -2.96
CA ASP A 80 13.82 16.18 -1.77
C ASP A 80 13.73 14.89 -0.93
N GLY A 81 14.57 13.89 -1.23
CA GLY A 81 14.55 12.57 -0.59
C GLY A 81 13.34 11.70 -0.94
N ARG A 82 12.31 12.25 -1.60
CA ARG A 82 11.10 11.54 -1.99
C ARG A 82 10.36 12.17 -3.17
N VAL A 83 9.61 11.36 -3.91
CA VAL A 83 8.64 11.79 -4.93
C VAL A 83 7.37 10.96 -4.80
N GLY A 84 6.18 11.56 -4.90
CA GLY A 84 4.95 10.81 -4.64
C GLY A 84 3.66 11.57 -4.89
N ILE A 85 2.57 10.97 -4.48
CA ILE A 85 1.19 11.42 -4.65
C ILE A 85 0.56 11.59 -3.27
N GLN A 86 -0.10 12.72 -3.05
CA GLN A 86 -0.95 12.94 -1.86
C GLN A 86 -2.37 12.53 -2.24
N LEU A 87 -2.77 11.34 -1.81
CA LEU A 87 -4.02 10.68 -2.21
C LEU A 87 -5.24 11.19 -1.43
N ASP A 88 -5.00 11.86 -0.30
CA ASP A 88 -6.02 12.56 0.49
C ASP A 88 -6.36 13.96 -0.04
N ARG A 89 -5.58 14.46 -1.01
CA ARG A 89 -5.80 15.79 -1.61
C ARG A 89 -6.64 15.69 -2.88
N PRO A 90 -7.76 16.44 -2.97
CA PRO A 90 -8.56 16.49 -4.19
C PRO A 90 -7.74 16.96 -5.40
N GLY A 91 -7.89 16.30 -6.55
CA GLY A 91 -7.26 16.71 -7.81
C GLY A 91 -5.84 16.18 -8.04
N GLU A 92 -5.18 15.56 -7.06
CA GLU A 92 -3.80 15.08 -7.23
C GLU A 92 -3.70 13.89 -8.19
N LEU A 93 -4.69 12.99 -8.22
CA LEU A 93 -4.71 11.87 -9.18
C LEU A 93 -4.87 12.37 -10.62
N GLU A 94 -5.75 13.35 -10.85
CA GLU A 94 -5.97 13.98 -12.15
C GLU A 94 -4.73 14.75 -12.61
N LYS A 95 -4.05 15.40 -11.68
CA LYS A 95 -2.78 16.08 -11.93
C LYS A 95 -1.69 15.09 -12.32
N VAL A 96 -1.53 13.98 -11.60
CA VAL A 96 -0.52 12.95 -11.91
C VAL A 96 -0.85 12.19 -13.21
N ALA A 97 -2.12 12.09 -13.58
CA ALA A 97 -2.52 11.55 -14.88
C ALA A 97 -2.11 12.47 -16.05
N LYS A 98 -2.16 13.79 -15.86
CA LYS A 98 -1.74 14.79 -16.88
C LYS A 98 -0.24 15.03 -16.89
N THR A 99 0.35 15.07 -15.70
CA THR A 99 1.77 15.35 -15.46
C THR A 99 2.37 14.17 -14.68
N PRO A 100 2.89 13.16 -15.39
CA PRO A 100 3.46 11.96 -14.76
C PRO A 100 4.58 12.32 -13.79
N LEU A 101 4.69 11.56 -12.70
CA LEU A 101 5.81 11.65 -11.78
C LEU A 101 7.13 11.38 -12.53
N GLN A 102 8.17 12.14 -12.20
CA GLN A 102 9.52 11.93 -12.73
C GLN A 102 10.30 11.07 -11.74
N ILE A 103 10.80 9.93 -12.19
CA ILE A 103 11.60 9.00 -11.38
C ILE A 103 12.94 8.84 -12.06
N THR A 104 14.04 9.15 -11.37
CA THR A 104 15.39 8.97 -11.92
C THR A 104 15.66 7.48 -12.12
N GLU A 105 16.13 7.10 -13.30
CA GLU A 105 16.49 5.70 -13.59
C GLU A 105 17.71 5.25 -12.79
N GLY A 106 17.80 3.95 -12.49
CA GLY A 106 18.98 3.36 -11.82
C GLY A 106 19.17 3.72 -10.35
N ILE A 107 18.29 4.52 -9.75
CA ILE A 107 18.33 4.82 -8.32
C ILE A 107 17.80 3.66 -7.49
N GLU A 108 18.31 3.50 -6.28
CA GLU A 108 17.68 2.69 -5.25
C GLU A 108 16.56 3.49 -4.58
N TYR A 109 15.40 2.90 -4.43
CA TYR A 109 14.24 3.53 -3.79
C TYR A 109 13.47 2.53 -2.94
N ALA A 110 12.77 3.03 -1.94
CA ALA A 110 11.74 2.28 -1.24
C ALA A 110 10.37 2.92 -1.48
N VAL A 111 9.36 2.09 -1.72
CA VAL A 111 7.98 2.59 -1.79
C VAL A 111 7.42 2.69 -0.37
N THR A 112 6.82 3.83 -0.07
CA THR A 112 6.21 4.12 1.23
C THR A 112 4.75 4.49 1.05
N ILE A 113 3.87 3.84 1.82
CA ILE A 113 2.43 4.15 1.90
C ILE A 113 2.14 4.68 3.30
N GLN A 114 1.51 5.86 3.35
CA GLN A 114 1.00 6.43 4.59
C GLN A 114 -0.52 6.31 4.62
N PHE A 115 -1.08 5.77 5.71
CA PHE A 115 -2.51 5.50 5.82
C PHE A 115 -3.00 5.53 7.28
N THR A 116 -4.29 5.76 7.49
CA THR A 116 -4.93 5.62 8.81
C THR A 116 -5.97 4.51 8.77
N VAL A 117 -6.02 3.72 9.84
CA VAL A 117 -7.07 2.72 10.05
C VAL A 117 -8.05 3.27 11.09
N GLY A 118 -9.34 3.24 10.75
CA GLY A 118 -10.43 3.61 11.65
C GLY A 118 -11.30 2.41 11.99
N ARG A 119 -12.32 2.60 12.83
CA ARG A 119 -13.45 1.70 13.18
C ARG A 119 -13.14 0.27 13.66
N GLU A 120 -12.35 -0.51 12.94
CA GLU A 120 -12.08 -1.92 13.21
C GLU A 120 -10.66 -2.35 12.80
N VAL A 121 -10.21 -3.50 13.31
CA VAL A 121 -8.92 -4.07 12.93
C VAL A 121 -8.98 -4.54 11.48
N LEU A 122 -8.07 -4.05 10.65
CA LEU A 122 -7.90 -4.53 9.27
C LEU A 122 -6.83 -5.62 9.27
N SER A 123 -7.17 -6.79 8.72
CA SER A 123 -6.28 -7.95 8.73
C SER A 123 -5.80 -8.29 7.33
N GLY A 124 -4.49 -8.52 7.19
CA GLY A 124 -3.90 -8.97 5.93
C GLY A 124 -4.06 -7.98 4.78
N LEU A 125 -3.87 -6.68 5.06
CA LEU A 125 -3.84 -5.68 3.98
C LEU A 125 -2.69 -6.01 3.02
N LYS A 126 -2.99 -6.00 1.72
CA LYS A 126 -2.06 -6.21 0.61
C LYS A 126 -2.12 -5.04 -0.35
N TYR A 127 -0.95 -4.61 -0.81
CA TYR A 127 -0.80 -3.65 -1.89
C TYR A 127 -0.45 -4.40 -3.17
N ILE A 128 -1.18 -4.12 -4.24
CA ILE A 128 -0.95 -4.71 -5.56
C ILE A 128 -0.84 -3.58 -6.56
N HIS A 129 0.14 -3.66 -7.45
CA HIS A 129 0.12 -2.82 -8.64
C HIS A 129 0.45 -3.59 -9.91
N VAL A 130 0.00 -3.02 -11.02
CA VAL A 130 0.37 -3.44 -12.36
C VAL A 130 0.83 -2.19 -13.11
N VAL A 131 2.02 -2.26 -13.68
CA VAL A 131 2.60 -1.22 -14.53
C VAL A 131 2.40 -1.63 -15.98
N LYS A 132 1.77 -0.75 -16.76
CA LYS A 132 1.57 -0.90 -18.20
C LYS A 132 2.33 0.18 -18.97
N ARG A 133 3.00 -0.22 -20.05
CA ARG A 133 3.62 0.68 -21.03
C ARG A 133 2.98 0.42 -22.39
N ALA A 134 2.44 1.47 -23.00
CA ALA A 134 1.69 1.37 -24.26
C ALA A 134 0.60 0.27 -24.24
N GLY A 135 -0.06 0.08 -23.09
CA GLY A 135 -1.12 -0.93 -22.90
C GLY A 135 -0.62 -2.33 -22.53
N ILE A 136 0.68 -2.60 -22.66
CA ILE A 136 1.31 -3.90 -22.36
C ILE A 136 1.79 -3.90 -20.91
N ALA A 137 1.48 -4.93 -20.14
CA ALA A 137 2.00 -5.09 -18.78
C ALA A 137 3.51 -5.33 -18.83
N VAL A 138 4.26 -4.54 -18.04
CA VAL A 138 5.72 -4.58 -17.97
C VAL A 138 6.25 -4.87 -16.58
N ASP A 139 5.43 -4.67 -15.55
CA ASP A 139 5.76 -5.02 -14.17
C ASP A 139 4.49 -5.28 -13.36
N ARG A 140 4.58 -6.17 -12.37
CA ARG A 140 3.53 -6.45 -11.38
C ARG A 140 4.20 -6.71 -10.04
N MET A 141 3.68 -6.06 -9.02
CA MET A 141 4.12 -6.24 -7.63
C MET A 141 2.91 -6.53 -6.76
N GLU A 142 3.07 -7.43 -5.80
CA GLU A 142 2.10 -7.75 -4.77
C GLU A 142 2.85 -7.88 -3.45
N GLU A 143 2.55 -6.99 -2.50
CA GLU A 143 3.27 -6.85 -1.25
C GLU A 143 2.33 -6.86 -0.05
N MET A 144 2.69 -7.63 0.98
CA MET A 144 1.94 -7.67 2.23
C MET A 144 2.21 -6.39 3.04
N ILE A 145 1.16 -5.63 3.31
CA ILE A 145 1.22 -4.49 4.23
C ILE A 145 1.19 -5.04 5.67
N GLY A 146 0.17 -5.83 6.02
CA GLY A 146 0.00 -6.48 7.32
C GLY A 146 -1.37 -6.22 7.96
N SER A 147 -1.46 -6.48 9.26
CA SER A 147 -2.69 -6.25 10.05
C SER A 147 -2.51 -5.05 10.97
N TYR A 148 -3.53 -4.18 11.03
CA TYR A 148 -3.45 -2.88 11.69
C TYR A 148 -4.73 -2.61 12.47
N PRO A 149 -4.64 -2.30 13.78
CA PRO A 149 -5.77 -1.83 14.56
C PRO A 149 -6.09 -0.36 14.24
N PRO A 150 -7.26 0.14 14.64
CA PRO A 150 -7.56 1.56 14.56
C PRO A 150 -6.62 2.39 15.43
N ARG A 151 -6.17 3.53 14.91
CA ARG A 151 -5.46 4.55 15.69
C ARG A 151 -5.62 5.93 15.05
N ALA A 152 -5.41 6.98 15.82
CA ALA A 152 -5.50 8.35 15.32
C ALA A 152 -4.30 8.71 14.40
N GLU A 153 -3.08 8.33 14.78
CA GLU A 153 -1.89 8.68 14.02
C GLU A 153 -1.74 7.83 12.73
N PRO A 154 -1.28 8.40 11.61
CA PRO A 154 -1.05 7.61 10.40
C PRO A 154 0.02 6.53 10.57
N TYR A 155 -0.25 5.32 10.06
CA TYR A 155 0.74 4.28 9.79
C TYR A 155 1.59 4.62 8.57
N THR A 156 2.84 4.18 8.61
CA THR A 156 3.77 4.24 7.50
C THR A 156 4.27 2.83 7.22
N LYS A 157 3.91 2.28 6.06
CA LYS A 157 4.50 1.04 5.55
C LYS A 157 5.57 1.41 4.53
N ARG A 158 6.81 1.06 4.81
CA ARG A 158 7.92 1.11 3.86
C ARG A 158 8.21 -0.30 3.36
N PHE A 159 8.19 -0.49 2.05
CA PHE A 159 8.52 -1.77 1.41
C PHE A 159 10.04 -1.94 1.29
N ALA A 160 10.46 -3.16 0.96
CA ALA A 160 11.87 -3.44 0.70
C ALA A 160 12.39 -2.52 -0.42
N PRO A 161 13.62 -1.99 -0.31
CA PRO A 161 14.22 -1.22 -1.38
C PRO A 161 14.32 -2.03 -2.67
N ASN A 162 14.16 -1.34 -3.80
CA ASN A 162 14.35 -1.89 -5.14
C ASN A 162 15.09 -0.86 -6.01
N THR A 163 15.62 -1.31 -7.14
CA THR A 163 16.36 -0.46 -8.08
C THR A 163 15.49 -0.12 -9.28
N ALA A 164 15.42 1.17 -9.63
CA ALA A 164 14.70 1.63 -10.81
C ALA A 164 15.37 1.08 -12.08
N PRO A 165 14.61 0.49 -13.03
CA PRO A 165 15.19 0.02 -14.28
C PRO A 165 15.81 1.18 -15.06
N SER A 166 16.89 0.89 -15.78
CA SER A 166 17.63 1.87 -16.57
C SER A 166 17.70 1.51 -18.05
N GLY A 167 18.05 2.50 -18.87
CA GLY A 167 18.28 2.33 -20.29
C GLY A 167 17.20 2.98 -21.17
N PHE A 168 17.50 3.07 -22.46
CA PHE A 168 16.65 3.79 -23.42
C PHE A 168 15.22 3.26 -23.48
N LEU A 169 15.06 1.94 -23.42
CA LEU A 169 13.74 1.29 -23.42
C LEU A 169 12.94 1.60 -22.14
N ALA A 170 13.60 1.70 -20.97
CA ALA A 170 12.91 2.08 -19.73
C ALA A 170 12.37 3.52 -19.83
N ARG A 171 13.17 4.42 -20.41
CA ARG A 171 12.81 5.84 -20.60
C ARG A 171 11.83 6.10 -21.75
N SER A 172 11.57 5.11 -22.61
CA SER A 172 10.66 5.30 -23.74
C SER A 172 9.20 5.28 -23.26
N GLY A 173 8.61 6.46 -23.14
CA GLY A 173 7.17 6.64 -22.92
C GLY A 173 6.75 6.80 -21.46
N THR A 174 5.43 6.85 -21.25
CA THR A 174 4.80 6.94 -19.94
C THR A 174 4.44 5.54 -19.45
N ASN A 175 4.74 5.24 -18.18
CA ASN A 175 4.26 4.05 -17.50
C ASN A 175 2.96 4.40 -16.77
N MET A 176 1.90 3.66 -17.05
CA MET A 176 0.62 3.76 -16.35
C MET A 176 0.58 2.70 -15.27
N VAL A 177 0.28 3.08 -14.04
CA VAL A 177 0.19 2.18 -12.90
C VAL A 177 -1.25 2.13 -12.44
N ARG A 178 -1.79 0.92 -12.28
CA ARG A 178 -3.01 0.70 -11.48
C ARG A 178 -2.57 0.14 -10.14
N SER A 179 -2.99 0.78 -9.07
CA SER A 179 -2.69 0.39 -7.70
C SER A 179 -3.97 0.04 -6.97
N ARG A 180 -3.93 -1.05 -6.19
CA ARG A 180 -5.05 -1.53 -5.40
C ARG A 180 -4.60 -1.94 -4.00
N ILE A 181 -5.41 -1.63 -3.01
CA ILE A 181 -5.26 -2.14 -1.63
C ILE A 181 -6.48 -2.99 -1.29
N VAL A 182 -6.21 -4.23 -0.89
CA VAL A 182 -7.22 -5.22 -0.50
C VAL A 182 -6.87 -5.85 0.85
N ASP A 183 -7.84 -6.43 1.55
CA ASP A 183 -7.60 -7.30 2.71
C ASP A 183 -7.72 -8.79 2.33
N ASP A 184 -7.51 -9.66 3.32
CA ASP A 184 -7.69 -11.11 3.21
C ASP A 184 -9.14 -11.55 2.92
N ASP A 185 -10.13 -10.67 3.15
CA ASP A 185 -11.54 -10.91 2.87
C ASP A 185 -11.94 -10.51 1.45
N GLY A 186 -11.01 -9.95 0.68
CA GLY A 186 -11.25 -9.44 -0.67
C GLY A 186 -11.91 -8.06 -0.71
N THR A 187 -12.04 -7.38 0.43
CA THR A 187 -12.51 -6.00 0.49
C THR A 187 -11.49 -5.09 -0.19
N THR A 188 -11.92 -4.34 -1.19
CA THR A 188 -11.07 -3.31 -1.82
C THR A 188 -11.25 -1.98 -1.12
N TYR A 189 -10.14 -1.43 -0.60
CA TYR A 189 -10.13 -0.15 0.12
C TYR A 189 -9.69 1.03 -0.76
N ALA A 190 -8.83 0.77 -1.73
CA ALA A 190 -8.38 1.76 -2.69
C ALA A 190 -8.14 1.08 -4.03
N ASP A 191 -8.54 1.73 -5.11
CA ASP A 191 -8.24 1.34 -6.49
C ASP A 191 -8.10 2.63 -7.31
N PHE A 192 -6.87 2.93 -7.73
CA PHE A 192 -6.56 4.18 -8.42
C PHE A 192 -5.47 3.98 -9.46
N THR A 193 -5.45 4.88 -10.44
CA THR A 193 -4.44 4.90 -11.49
C THR A 193 -3.59 6.15 -11.40
N TRP A 194 -2.31 5.99 -11.66
CA TRP A 194 -1.35 7.09 -11.72
C TRP A 194 -0.31 6.80 -12.79
N SER A 195 0.57 7.75 -13.05
CA SER A 195 1.55 7.60 -14.12
C SER A 195 2.91 8.17 -13.75
N PHE A 196 3.96 7.59 -14.32
CA PHE A 196 5.32 8.07 -14.14
C PHE A 196 6.16 7.90 -15.41
N LYS A 197 7.27 8.62 -15.47
CA LYS A 197 8.30 8.53 -16.50
C LYS A 197 9.67 8.38 -15.85
N PHE A 198 10.52 7.55 -16.47
CA PHE A 198 11.92 7.52 -16.07
C PHE A 198 12.67 8.69 -16.69
N THR A 199 13.38 9.45 -15.86
CA THR A 199 14.31 10.49 -16.30
C THR A 199 15.73 9.97 -16.28
N LYS A 200 16.59 10.57 -17.11
CA LYS A 200 18.02 10.27 -17.07
C LYS A 200 18.58 10.72 -15.71
N ALA A 201 19.45 9.89 -15.14
CA ALA A 201 20.31 10.27 -14.02
C ALA A 201 21.27 11.41 -14.41
#